data_AF-A0A961V855-F1
#
_entry.id   AF-A0A961V855-F1
#
_cell.length_a   1.000
_cell.length_b   1.000
_cell.length_c   1.000
_cell.angle_alpha   90.00
_cell.angle_beta   90.00
_cell.angle_gamma   90.00
#
_symmetry.space_group_name_H-M   'P 1'
#
loop_
_entity.id
_entity.type
_entity.pdbx_description
1 polymer ?
#
loop_
_entity_poly.entity_id
_entity_poly.type
_entity_poly.pdbx_seq_one_letter_code
_entity_poly.pdbx_strand_id
1 'polypeptide(L)'
;MPSHLPASPSEREIARGLKELKLKDWFSGHSSDALVISGPAAVLDSLGLATGLWTVCDLPDLASDALQNKMRSASVYILDPDDEPSTVMCLRESLGHDRVYGIISELAVARTLGLDAAGVIADARRLPLPGVRYAVLSTARSGSTWFCHLLQSTGLLGMPREHLRPPVVFLARHAERFGFSPPDWADLLIRTAASGGVFGTKIIDDFVDGLLPALSGRDIAALAGLAGTFRFIHFERRDKVAQAVSKFMATRTHVWHLRERTDDAAYRQRAADIAYDGPALKAIHDGLVANEARYRVFLRGAGAPVLHLVYEDAVADPDAAVRRAARFLLGVVPDDLAVVHSSFHTMADDRNAAFAARLRSDYGLSA
;
A
#
# COMPACT_ATOMS: atom_id res chain seq x y z
N MET A 1 -20.90 -13.67 17.08
CA MET A 1 -21.49 -13.35 15.76
C MET A 1 -20.44 -13.62 14.69
N PRO A 2 -20.79 -14.21 13.53
CA PRO A 2 -19.87 -14.40 12.41
C PRO A 2 -19.47 -13.07 11.75
N SER A 3 -18.45 -13.13 10.88
CA SER A 3 -17.71 -11.99 10.32
C SER A 3 -18.14 -11.59 8.90
N HIS A 4 -17.88 -10.33 8.52
CA HIS A 4 -17.83 -9.89 7.12
C HIS A 4 -16.68 -8.90 6.91
N LEU A 5 -15.67 -9.30 6.13
CA LEU A 5 -14.49 -8.47 5.81
C LEU A 5 -13.80 -8.90 4.49
N PRO A 6 -13.78 -8.04 3.46
CA PRO A 6 -12.75 -7.97 2.41
C PRO A 6 -11.69 -6.89 2.82
N ALA A 7 -10.74 -6.41 2.02
CA ALA A 7 -10.35 -6.62 0.62
C ALA A 7 -8.81 -6.62 0.49
N SER A 8 -8.25 -6.75 -0.71
CA SER A 8 -6.85 -7.20 -0.90
C SER A 8 -5.94 -6.29 -1.76
N PRO A 9 -4.61 -6.42 -1.56
CA PRO A 9 -3.54 -6.35 -2.56
C PRO A 9 -2.88 -7.77 -2.72
N SER A 10 -1.96 -8.11 -3.64
CA SER A 10 -1.02 -7.32 -4.47
C SER A 10 -0.75 -8.05 -5.95
N GLU A 11 -0.46 -7.77 -7.31
CA GLU A 11 0.04 -6.90 -8.55
C GLU A 11 1.50 -6.30 -8.93
N ARG A 12 2.25 -5.36 -8.27
CA ARG A 12 3.67 -4.91 -8.57
C ARG A 12 4.78 -4.90 -7.45
N GLU A 13 4.63 -5.52 -6.26
CA GLU A 13 5.57 -5.70 -5.11
C GLU A 13 5.83 -7.14 -4.50
N ILE A 14 4.82 -7.97 -4.16
CA ILE A 14 4.93 -9.29 -3.47
C ILE A 14 5.91 -10.28 -4.12
N ALA A 15 6.09 -10.24 -5.44
CA ALA A 15 7.09 -11.08 -6.12
C ALA A 15 8.51 -10.95 -5.55
N ARG A 16 8.81 -9.80 -4.93
CA ARG A 16 10.06 -9.60 -4.19
C ARG A 16 10.06 -10.34 -2.84
N GLY A 17 8.90 -10.41 -2.17
CA GLY A 17 8.65 -11.19 -0.93
C GLY A 17 8.98 -12.68 -1.11
N LEU A 18 8.34 -13.37 -2.07
CA LEU A 18 9.16 -14.09 -3.06
C LEU A 18 10.50 -14.67 -2.61
N LYS A 19 11.51 -13.92 -3.01
CA LYS A 19 12.90 -14.30 -3.12
C LYS A 19 13.54 -14.61 -1.78
N GLU A 20 13.07 -13.96 -0.73
CA GLU A 20 13.69 -13.95 0.59
C GLU A 20 13.21 -15.11 1.47
N LEU A 21 12.21 -15.88 1.02
CA LEU A 21 11.63 -17.04 1.71
C LEU A 21 12.46 -18.33 1.69
N LYS A 22 13.57 -18.39 0.94
CA LYS A 22 14.29 -19.64 0.61
C LYS A 22 13.41 -20.73 -0.03
N LEU A 23 12.37 -20.33 -0.77
CA LEU A 23 11.41 -21.23 -1.41
C LEU A 23 12.06 -22.34 -2.22
N LYS A 24 13.17 -22.04 -2.88
CA LYS A 24 13.88 -22.96 -3.76
C LYS A 24 14.20 -24.26 -3.02
N ASP A 25 14.48 -24.16 -1.73
CA ASP A 25 14.78 -25.29 -0.85
C ASP A 25 13.48 -25.99 -0.39
N TRP A 26 12.41 -25.23 -0.13
CA TRP A 26 11.07 -25.75 0.23
C TRP A 26 10.39 -26.50 -0.93
N PHE A 27 10.44 -25.93 -2.14
CA PHE A 27 10.01 -26.53 -3.39
C PHE A 27 10.86 -27.75 -3.75
N SER A 28 12.17 -27.75 -3.48
CA SER A 28 13.02 -28.94 -3.69
C SER A 28 12.64 -30.15 -2.81
N GLY A 29 11.82 -29.96 -1.78
CA GLY A 29 11.26 -31.03 -0.95
C GLY A 29 9.90 -31.56 -1.39
N HIS A 30 9.26 -30.97 -2.41
CA HIS A 30 7.93 -31.36 -2.90
C HIS A 30 8.01 -31.90 -4.34
N SER A 31 7.20 -32.90 -4.68
CA SER A 31 7.34 -33.68 -5.92
C SER A 31 6.91 -32.94 -7.19
N SER A 32 7.23 -33.54 -8.34
CA SER A 32 7.18 -33.06 -9.74
C SER A 32 5.88 -32.42 -10.26
N ASP A 33 4.83 -32.35 -9.45
CA ASP A 33 3.45 -32.14 -9.91
C ASP A 33 2.94 -30.75 -9.47
N ALA A 34 3.81 -29.75 -9.61
CA ALA A 34 3.58 -28.39 -9.10
C ALA A 34 4.17 -27.30 -10.03
N LEU A 35 3.64 -26.08 -9.88
CA LEU A 35 3.77 -24.96 -10.82
C LEU A 35 3.84 -23.63 -10.04
N VAL A 36 4.63 -22.67 -10.52
CA VAL A 36 4.68 -21.31 -9.94
C VAL A 36 4.37 -20.28 -11.02
N ILE A 37 3.36 -19.44 -10.77
CA ILE A 37 2.89 -18.40 -11.70
C ILE A 37 3.13 -17.06 -11.03
N SER A 38 3.60 -16.05 -11.76
CA SER A 38 3.99 -14.77 -11.16
C SER A 38 3.51 -13.58 -11.97
N GLY A 39 3.33 -12.44 -11.28
CA GLY A 39 3.46 -11.13 -11.90
C GLY A 39 4.89 -10.90 -12.45
N PRO A 40 5.12 -9.77 -13.12
CA PRO A 40 6.09 -9.63 -14.21
C PRO A 40 7.47 -10.34 -14.07
N ALA A 41 7.81 -11.13 -15.08
CA ALA A 41 8.93 -12.07 -15.22
C ALA A 41 10.26 -11.69 -14.55
N ALA A 42 10.65 -10.41 -14.58
CA ALA A 42 11.88 -9.90 -13.96
C ALA A 42 12.07 -10.30 -12.49
N VAL A 43 10.97 -10.61 -11.78
CA VAL A 43 11.01 -11.01 -10.38
C VAL A 43 11.16 -12.53 -10.16
N LEU A 44 10.94 -13.37 -11.17
CA LEU A 44 11.28 -14.80 -11.13
C LEU A 44 12.69 -15.11 -11.68
N ASP A 45 13.17 -14.39 -12.70
CA ASP A 45 14.55 -14.52 -13.20
C ASP A 45 15.57 -14.37 -12.07
N SER A 46 15.38 -13.34 -11.26
CA SER A 46 16.23 -13.03 -10.11
C SER A 46 16.09 -14.03 -8.95
N LEU A 47 15.16 -15.00 -9.03
CA LEU A 47 14.90 -16.03 -8.00
C LEU A 47 15.66 -17.34 -8.26
N GLY A 48 16.18 -17.55 -9.49
CA GLY A 48 17.11 -18.63 -9.80
C GLY A 48 16.54 -20.05 -9.61
N LEU A 49 15.23 -20.25 -9.79
CA LEU A 49 14.62 -21.57 -9.84
C LEU A 49 15.05 -22.30 -11.12
N ALA A 50 15.57 -23.53 -10.99
CA ALA A 50 16.08 -24.27 -12.13
C ALA A 50 14.95 -24.89 -12.97
N THR A 51 15.02 -24.73 -14.29
CA THR A 51 13.97 -25.04 -15.28
C THR A 51 13.72 -26.54 -15.54
N GLY A 52 14.11 -27.43 -14.62
CA GLY A 52 13.98 -28.89 -14.75
C GLY A 52 12.77 -29.51 -14.03
N LEU A 53 12.21 -28.84 -13.02
CA LEU A 53 11.11 -29.36 -12.19
C LEU A 53 9.87 -28.45 -12.14
N TRP A 54 9.97 -27.24 -12.69
CA TRP A 54 8.97 -26.19 -12.55
C TRP A 54 8.71 -25.55 -13.91
N THR A 55 7.53 -24.95 -14.08
CA THR A 55 7.23 -24.10 -15.23
C THR A 55 6.69 -22.76 -14.72
N VAL A 56 7.12 -21.70 -15.40
CA VAL A 56 6.98 -20.30 -15.01
C VAL A 56 6.32 -19.57 -16.17
N CYS A 57 5.29 -18.79 -15.88
CA CYS A 57 4.55 -17.98 -16.85
C CYS A 57 4.12 -16.66 -16.21
N ASP A 58 4.04 -15.61 -17.03
CA ASP A 58 3.47 -14.31 -16.63
C ASP A 58 1.93 -14.39 -16.60
N LEU A 59 1.30 -13.56 -15.76
CA LEU A 59 -0.17 -13.53 -15.62
C LEU A 59 -0.97 -13.27 -16.92
N PRO A 60 -0.50 -12.50 -17.92
CA PRO A 60 -1.17 -12.40 -19.21
C PRO A 60 -1.18 -13.69 -20.05
N ASP A 61 -0.25 -14.62 -19.82
CA ASP A 61 -0.15 -15.88 -20.58
C ASP A 61 -1.13 -16.97 -20.11
N LEU A 62 -1.87 -16.72 -19.02
CA LEU A 62 -2.86 -17.62 -18.42
C LEU A 62 -3.97 -18.09 -19.38
N ALA A 63 -4.17 -17.38 -20.49
CA ALA A 63 -5.13 -17.74 -21.53
C ALA A 63 -4.65 -18.84 -22.49
N SER A 64 -3.40 -19.32 -22.40
CA SER A 64 -2.86 -20.36 -23.28
C SER A 64 -3.44 -21.74 -22.99
N ASP A 65 -4.08 -22.38 -23.98
CA ASP A 65 -4.61 -23.75 -23.88
C ASP A 65 -3.57 -24.77 -23.41
N ALA A 66 -2.31 -24.62 -23.85
CA ALA A 66 -1.22 -25.52 -23.45
C ALA A 66 -0.86 -25.37 -21.96
N LEU A 67 -0.94 -24.15 -21.42
CA LEU A 67 -0.70 -23.88 -20.00
C LEU A 67 -1.91 -24.30 -19.15
N GLN A 68 -3.12 -23.99 -19.60
CA GLN A 68 -4.38 -24.39 -18.98
C GLN A 68 -4.48 -25.91 -18.79
N ASN A 69 -4.18 -26.69 -19.83
CA ASN A 69 -4.20 -28.16 -19.74
C ASN A 69 -3.11 -28.70 -18.79
N LYS A 70 -1.95 -28.03 -18.66
CA LYS A 70 -0.92 -28.39 -17.68
C LYS A 70 -1.36 -28.07 -16.25
N MET A 71 -1.96 -26.90 -16.03
CA MET A 71 -2.42 -26.45 -14.72
C MET A 71 -3.45 -27.41 -14.08
N ARG A 72 -4.40 -27.94 -14.87
CA ARG A 72 -5.49 -28.83 -14.40
C ARG A 72 -5.08 -30.12 -13.69
N SER A 73 -3.79 -30.46 -13.69
CA SER A 73 -3.23 -31.65 -13.03
C SER A 73 -2.24 -31.34 -11.89
N ALA A 74 -1.89 -30.06 -11.70
CA ALA A 74 -0.79 -29.63 -10.84
C ALA A 74 -1.25 -28.91 -9.56
N SER A 75 -0.31 -28.67 -8.66
CA SER A 75 -0.45 -27.70 -7.56
C SER A 75 0.13 -26.36 -7.98
N VAL A 76 -0.63 -25.27 -7.89
CA VAL A 76 -0.25 -23.96 -8.42
C VAL A 76 0.06 -22.98 -7.29
N TYR A 77 1.18 -22.28 -7.36
CA TYR A 77 1.56 -21.24 -6.39
C TYR A 77 1.61 -19.89 -7.11
N ILE A 78 0.78 -18.96 -6.65
CA ILE A 78 0.57 -17.65 -7.23
C ILE A 78 1.46 -16.62 -6.56
N LEU A 79 2.19 -15.90 -7.39
CA LEU A 79 3.10 -14.86 -6.99
C LEU A 79 2.66 -13.50 -7.55
N ASP A 80 1.58 -12.97 -7.00
CA ASP A 80 0.93 -11.80 -7.55
C ASP A 80 1.33 -10.52 -6.75
N PRO A 81 1.73 -9.36 -7.36
CA PRO A 81 2.33 -8.18 -6.62
C PRO A 81 1.79 -6.76 -5.93
N ASP A 82 0.83 -5.71 -5.97
CA ASP A 82 -0.49 -4.96 -6.46
C ASP A 82 -2.09 -5.33 -6.33
N ASP A 83 -2.77 -6.41 -6.85
CA ASP A 83 -3.77 -7.32 -6.12
C ASP A 83 -3.63 -8.90 -6.29
N GLU A 84 -3.62 -9.74 -5.21
CA GLU A 84 -3.10 -11.17 -5.16
C GLU A 84 -4.16 -12.25 -4.94
N PRO A 85 -4.95 -12.21 -3.85
CA PRO A 85 -5.90 -13.28 -3.53
C PRO A 85 -6.99 -13.44 -4.59
N SER A 86 -7.24 -12.38 -5.36
CA SER A 86 -8.13 -12.38 -6.52
C SER A 86 -7.67 -13.35 -7.62
N THR A 87 -6.36 -13.40 -7.89
CA THR A 87 -5.76 -14.29 -8.90
C THR A 87 -5.76 -15.76 -8.44
N VAL A 88 -5.51 -16.01 -7.15
CA VAL A 88 -5.67 -17.34 -6.54
C VAL A 88 -7.11 -17.86 -6.72
N MET A 89 -8.10 -16.99 -6.53
CA MET A 89 -9.52 -17.35 -6.64
C MET A 89 -9.93 -17.64 -8.09
N CYS A 90 -9.62 -16.74 -9.03
CA CYS A 90 -10.00 -16.86 -10.44
C CYS A 90 -9.44 -18.15 -11.09
N LEU A 91 -8.20 -18.53 -10.75
CA LEU A 91 -7.59 -19.75 -11.30
C LEU A 91 -8.22 -21.04 -10.75
N ARG A 92 -8.64 -21.10 -9.47
CA ARG A 92 -9.38 -22.27 -8.95
C ARG A 92 -10.68 -22.51 -9.74
N GLU A 93 -11.42 -21.44 -10.02
CA GLU A 93 -12.69 -21.51 -10.78
C GLU A 93 -12.47 -21.92 -12.24
N SER A 94 -11.47 -21.34 -12.92
CA SER A 94 -11.14 -21.67 -14.32
C SER A 94 -10.61 -23.10 -14.49
N LEU A 95 -9.81 -23.58 -13.53
CA LEU A 95 -9.17 -24.90 -13.57
C LEU A 95 -10.07 -26.02 -13.03
N GLY A 96 -10.99 -25.71 -12.13
CA GLY A 96 -11.91 -26.67 -11.50
C GLY A 96 -11.29 -27.47 -10.35
N HIS A 97 -10.25 -26.94 -9.68
CA HIS A 97 -9.63 -27.58 -8.51
C HIS A 97 -9.01 -26.59 -7.52
N ASP A 98 -9.02 -26.92 -6.23
CA ASP A 98 -8.63 -26.02 -5.14
C ASP A 98 -7.11 -25.88 -4.92
N ARG A 99 -6.28 -26.70 -5.60
CA ARG A 99 -4.81 -26.77 -5.47
C ARG A 99 -4.09 -25.53 -6.05
N VAL A 100 -4.44 -24.34 -5.57
CA VAL A 100 -3.88 -23.03 -5.92
C VAL A 100 -3.61 -22.25 -4.62
N TYR A 101 -2.47 -21.59 -4.46
CA TYR A 101 -2.00 -20.96 -3.21
C TYR A 101 -1.38 -19.57 -3.47
N GLY A 102 -1.19 -18.72 -2.45
CA GLY A 102 -0.70 -17.32 -2.57
C GLY A 102 0.43 -17.01 -1.59
N ILE A 103 1.15 -15.88 -1.72
CA ILE A 103 2.53 -15.82 -1.23
C ILE A 103 2.90 -14.79 -0.15
N ILE A 104 2.60 -13.48 -0.22
CA ILE A 104 3.05 -12.57 0.89
C ILE A 104 2.08 -12.64 2.05
N SER A 105 0.81 -12.90 1.69
CA SER A 105 -0.13 -13.63 2.54
C SER A 105 0.58 -14.78 3.29
N GLU A 106 1.38 -15.60 2.60
CA GLU A 106 2.12 -16.73 3.20
C GLU A 106 3.56 -16.46 3.70
N LEU A 107 4.19 -15.31 3.47
CA LEU A 107 5.53 -15.00 4.05
C LEU A 107 5.44 -14.76 5.56
N ALA A 108 4.36 -14.12 6.00
CA ALA A 108 3.98 -14.10 7.41
C ALA A 108 3.59 -15.51 7.93
N VAL A 109 3.08 -16.38 7.06
CA VAL A 109 2.73 -17.78 7.39
C VAL A 109 3.97 -18.68 7.47
N ALA A 110 5.07 -18.40 6.77
CA ALA A 110 6.34 -19.14 6.96
C ALA A 110 6.88 -19.02 8.40
N ARG A 111 6.65 -17.87 9.03
CA ARG A 111 6.92 -17.62 10.46
C ARG A 111 5.86 -18.23 11.40
N THR A 112 4.69 -18.58 10.87
CA THR A 112 3.62 -19.33 11.56
C THR A 112 3.84 -20.86 11.48
N LEU A 113 4.36 -21.36 10.36
CA LEU A 113 4.54 -22.78 10.06
C LEU A 113 5.92 -23.34 10.48
N GLY A 114 6.73 -22.57 11.20
CA GLY A 114 7.93 -23.09 11.88
C GLY A 114 9.17 -23.27 11.01
N LEU A 115 9.32 -22.54 9.90
CA LEU A 115 10.61 -22.38 9.22
C LEU A 115 11.55 -21.50 10.08
N ASP A 116 12.86 -21.49 9.80
CA ASP A 116 13.86 -20.71 10.58
C ASP A 116 13.71 -19.19 10.38
N ALA A 117 12.71 -18.64 11.06
CA ALA A 117 12.52 -17.22 11.21
C ALA A 117 13.48 -16.62 12.26
N ALA A 118 14.04 -17.43 13.16
CA ALA A 118 14.88 -16.94 14.26
C ALA A 118 16.16 -16.27 13.73
N GLY A 119 16.82 -16.87 12.73
CA GLY A 119 17.93 -16.24 12.01
C GLY A 119 17.52 -14.91 11.36
N VAL A 120 16.47 -14.91 10.55
CA VAL A 120 15.99 -13.73 9.80
C VAL A 120 15.61 -12.56 10.73
N ILE A 121 14.93 -12.84 11.85
CA ILE A 121 14.60 -11.83 12.86
C ILE A 121 15.86 -11.28 13.52
N ALA A 122 16.84 -12.13 13.81
CA ALA A 122 18.10 -11.70 14.42
C ALA A 122 18.92 -10.81 13.47
N ASP A 123 18.99 -11.15 12.18
CA ASP A 123 19.66 -10.32 11.16
C ASP A 123 18.96 -8.98 10.93
N ALA A 124 17.63 -8.97 10.79
CA ALA A 124 16.88 -7.73 10.67
C ALA A 124 17.03 -6.83 11.92
N ARG A 125 17.17 -7.41 13.12
CA ARG A 125 17.48 -6.67 14.37
C ARG A 125 18.95 -6.28 14.54
N ARG A 126 19.90 -6.90 13.81
CA ARG A 126 21.31 -6.45 13.72
C ARG A 126 21.43 -5.14 12.95
N LEU A 127 20.49 -4.82 12.05
CA LEU A 127 20.44 -3.52 11.38
C LEU A 127 20.19 -2.38 12.39
N PRO A 128 20.90 -1.24 12.29
CA PRO A 128 20.70 -0.10 13.17
C PRO A 128 19.32 0.54 12.94
N LEU A 129 18.76 1.15 13.98
CA LEU A 129 17.57 1.99 13.81
C LEU A 129 17.94 3.26 13.02
N PRO A 130 17.12 3.68 12.05
CA PRO A 130 17.34 4.92 11.31
C PRO A 130 17.26 6.15 12.22
N GLY A 131 18.19 7.09 11.98
CA GLY A 131 18.29 8.36 12.71
C GLY A 131 17.11 9.30 12.44
N VAL A 132 16.41 9.11 11.31
CA VAL A 132 15.15 9.79 11.00
C VAL A 132 14.06 8.75 10.77
N ARG A 133 12.95 8.90 11.49
CA ARG A 133 11.71 8.11 11.32
C ARG A 133 10.57 9.08 11.09
N TYR A 134 9.78 8.88 10.05
CA TYR A 134 8.61 9.73 9.81
C TYR A 134 7.43 9.02 9.17
N ALA A 135 6.25 9.60 9.41
CA ALA A 135 5.00 9.16 8.80
C ALA A 135 4.28 10.35 8.15
N VAL A 136 3.93 10.21 6.87
CA VAL A 136 2.97 11.08 6.20
C VAL A 136 1.57 10.60 6.58
N LEU A 137 0.85 11.37 7.39
CA LEU A 137 -0.56 11.12 7.71
C LEU A 137 -1.43 11.93 6.75
N SER A 138 -2.44 11.29 6.17
CA SER A 138 -3.35 11.95 5.23
C SER A 138 -4.65 11.20 5.08
N THR A 139 -5.75 11.91 4.83
CA THR A 139 -7.01 11.29 4.38
C THR A 139 -6.89 10.79 2.93
N ALA A 140 -7.63 9.73 2.57
CA ALA A 140 -7.60 9.17 1.22
C ALA A 140 -7.93 10.21 0.12
N ARG A 141 -7.23 10.16 -1.02
CA ARG A 141 -7.32 11.12 -2.16
C ARG A 141 -6.85 12.56 -1.90
N SER A 142 -6.14 12.80 -0.80
CA SER A 142 -5.47 14.06 -0.47
C SER A 142 -4.33 14.47 -1.42
N GLY A 143 -3.91 13.61 -2.35
CA GLY A 143 -2.70 13.83 -3.18
C GLY A 143 -1.40 13.35 -2.53
N SER A 144 -1.47 12.78 -1.32
CA SER A 144 -0.30 12.32 -0.56
C SER A 144 0.56 11.26 -1.27
N THR A 145 0.03 10.46 -2.21
CA THR A 145 0.85 9.56 -3.05
C THR A 145 1.81 10.33 -3.97
N TRP A 146 1.32 11.39 -4.62
CA TRP A 146 2.14 12.26 -5.48
C TRP A 146 3.22 12.96 -4.66
N PHE A 147 2.89 13.43 -3.46
CA PHE A 147 3.85 14.05 -2.55
C PHE A 147 4.90 13.04 -2.04
N CYS A 148 4.48 11.83 -1.65
CA CYS A 148 5.41 10.77 -1.25
C CYS A 148 6.35 10.36 -2.41
N HIS A 149 5.87 10.41 -3.65
CA HIS A 149 6.72 10.19 -4.83
C HIS A 149 7.76 11.32 -5.01
N LEU A 150 7.43 12.58 -4.73
CA LEU A 150 8.41 13.68 -4.71
C LEU A 150 9.44 13.51 -3.58
N LEU A 151 9.03 13.06 -2.39
CA LEU A 151 9.99 12.76 -1.31
C LEU A 151 10.93 11.62 -1.73
N GLN A 152 10.39 10.55 -2.32
CA GLN A 152 11.16 9.42 -2.85
C GLN A 152 12.12 9.84 -3.97
N SER A 153 11.71 10.73 -4.88
CA SER A 153 12.53 11.12 -6.04
C SER A 153 13.77 11.95 -5.69
N THR A 154 13.84 12.50 -4.47
CA THR A 154 15.07 13.12 -3.95
C THR A 154 16.19 12.11 -3.67
N GLY A 155 15.88 10.83 -3.46
CA GLY A 155 16.80 9.83 -2.91
C GLY A 155 17.21 10.03 -1.44
N LEU A 156 17.07 11.24 -0.89
CA LEU A 156 17.53 11.65 0.44
C LEU A 156 16.48 11.49 1.55
N LEU A 157 15.18 11.46 1.20
CA LEU A 157 14.08 11.46 2.17
C LEU A 157 13.42 10.09 2.36
N GLY A 158 14.12 9.00 2.02
CA GLY A 158 13.66 7.62 2.22
C GLY A 158 12.54 7.19 1.25
N MET A 159 11.77 6.17 1.64
CA MET A 159 10.79 5.48 0.78
C MET A 159 9.38 5.46 1.42
N PRO A 160 8.66 6.59 1.49
CA PRO A 160 7.37 6.71 2.19
C PRO A 160 6.18 6.01 1.49
N ARG A 161 6.22 4.67 1.45
CA ARG A 161 5.14 3.82 0.95
C ARG A 161 4.10 3.53 2.03
N GLU A 162 2.94 3.05 1.61
CA GLU A 162 1.86 2.59 2.49
C GLU A 162 2.12 1.18 2.99
N HIS A 163 3.02 1.03 3.96
CA HIS A 163 3.36 -0.29 4.51
C HIS A 163 2.23 -0.91 5.33
N LEU A 164 1.37 -0.09 5.96
CA LEU A 164 0.15 -0.56 6.59
C LEU A 164 -0.92 -0.79 5.52
N ARG A 165 -1.13 -2.07 5.16
CA ARG A 165 -2.03 -2.55 4.11
C ARG A 165 -3.02 -3.59 4.65
N PRO A 166 -4.09 -3.95 3.91
CA PRO A 166 -5.08 -4.93 4.37
C PRO A 166 -4.52 -6.27 4.86
N PRO A 167 -3.43 -6.87 4.31
CA PRO A 167 -2.84 -8.09 4.85
C PRO A 167 -2.23 -7.90 6.24
N VAL A 168 -1.62 -6.76 6.53
CA VAL A 168 -1.08 -6.43 7.87
C VAL A 168 -2.23 -6.30 8.88
N VAL A 169 -3.33 -5.67 8.47
CA VAL A 169 -4.55 -5.58 9.27
C VAL A 169 -5.19 -6.97 9.49
N PHE A 170 -5.19 -7.84 8.48
CA PHE A 170 -5.66 -9.23 8.58
C PHE A 170 -4.80 -10.06 9.54
N LEU A 171 -3.47 -9.92 9.48
CA LEU A 171 -2.54 -10.59 10.38
C LEU A 171 -2.71 -10.12 11.83
N ALA A 172 -2.87 -8.81 12.06
CA ALA A 172 -3.18 -8.26 13.38
C ALA A 172 -4.51 -8.83 13.94
N ARG A 173 -5.57 -8.92 13.12
CA ARG A 173 -6.87 -9.50 13.52
C ARG A 173 -6.82 -10.97 13.89
N HIS A 174 -5.75 -11.67 13.51
CA HIS A 174 -5.53 -13.09 13.78
C HIS A 174 -4.16 -13.31 14.46
N ALA A 175 -3.69 -12.33 15.25
CA ALA A 175 -2.33 -12.27 15.79
C ALA A 175 -1.87 -13.57 16.46
N GLU A 176 -2.71 -14.15 17.34
CA GLU A 176 -2.44 -15.42 18.03
C GLU A 176 -2.24 -16.59 17.05
N ARG A 177 -3.10 -16.70 16.02
CA ARG A 177 -3.04 -17.76 15.01
C ARG A 177 -1.78 -17.72 14.15
N PHE A 178 -1.24 -16.53 13.89
CA PHE A 178 -0.08 -16.33 13.01
C PHE A 178 1.21 -15.96 13.75
N GLY A 179 1.22 -16.01 15.09
CA GLY A 179 2.33 -15.51 15.92
C GLY A 179 2.72 -14.06 15.62
N PHE A 180 1.78 -13.26 15.11
CA PHE A 180 2.04 -11.94 14.56
C PHE A 180 1.98 -10.87 15.65
N SER A 181 3.10 -10.20 15.86
CA SER A 181 3.25 -9.08 16.79
C SER A 181 3.32 -7.77 16.00
N PRO A 182 2.28 -6.91 16.04
CA PRO A 182 2.30 -5.61 15.37
C PRO A 182 3.49 -4.72 15.78
N PRO A 183 3.92 -4.67 17.06
CA PRO A 183 5.13 -3.95 17.46
C PRO A 183 6.42 -4.51 16.85
N ASP A 184 6.57 -5.84 16.77
CA ASP A 184 7.76 -6.46 16.16
C ASP A 184 7.78 -6.29 14.64
N TRP A 185 6.61 -6.37 13.99
CA TRP A 185 6.48 -6.04 12.57
C TRP A 185 6.92 -4.59 12.31
N ALA A 186 6.53 -3.65 13.18
CA ALA A 186 6.91 -2.25 13.06
C ALA A 186 8.42 -2.01 13.28
N ASP A 187 9.05 -2.64 14.31
CA ASP A 187 10.51 -2.55 14.52
C ASP A 187 11.29 -3.13 13.33
N LEU A 188 10.90 -4.31 12.84
CA LEU A 188 11.53 -4.96 11.70
C LEU A 188 11.39 -4.10 10.42
N LEU A 189 10.19 -3.61 10.13
CA LEU A 189 9.91 -2.73 8.99
C LEU A 189 10.76 -1.45 9.03
N ILE A 190 10.85 -0.80 10.20
CA ILE A 190 11.62 0.44 10.39
C ILE A 190 13.10 0.22 10.08
N ARG A 191 13.64 -0.97 10.35
CA ARG A 191 15.04 -1.33 10.06
C ARG A 191 15.26 -1.71 8.59
N THR A 192 14.39 -2.56 8.02
CA THR A 192 14.61 -3.13 6.68
C THR A 192 14.18 -2.21 5.54
N ALA A 193 13.21 -1.32 5.75
CA ALA A 193 12.75 -0.34 4.75
C ALA A 193 13.39 1.05 4.90
N ALA A 194 14.41 1.20 5.76
CA ALA A 194 15.21 2.42 5.84
C ALA A 194 16.13 2.57 4.61
N SER A 195 16.33 3.80 4.16
CA SER A 195 17.32 4.14 3.11
C SER A 195 18.05 5.43 3.51
N GLY A 196 19.38 5.48 3.32
CA GLY A 196 20.19 6.64 3.73
C GLY A 196 20.13 6.98 5.23
N GLY A 197 19.74 6.04 6.10
CA GLY A 197 19.47 6.30 7.52
C GLY A 197 18.11 6.95 7.82
N VAL A 198 17.23 7.04 6.82
CA VAL A 198 15.86 7.59 6.89
C VAL A 198 14.84 6.49 6.64
N PHE A 199 13.91 6.30 7.57
CA PHE A 199 12.67 5.54 7.34
C PHE A 199 11.50 6.50 7.18
N GLY A 200 10.75 6.31 6.09
CA GLY A 200 9.50 6.99 5.82
C GLY A 200 8.38 5.99 5.59
N THR A 201 7.18 6.32 6.03
CA THR A 201 5.96 5.57 5.70
C THR A 201 4.81 6.54 5.40
N LYS A 202 3.80 6.10 4.67
CA LYS A 202 2.53 6.82 4.54
C LYS A 202 1.42 6.02 5.21
N ILE A 203 0.59 6.72 5.97
CA ILE A 203 -0.57 6.14 6.67
C ILE A 203 -1.81 6.89 6.19
N ILE A 204 -2.81 6.11 5.76
CA ILE A 204 -4.12 6.58 5.31
C ILE A 204 -5.17 6.15 6.34
N ASP A 205 -6.17 7.01 6.52
CA ASP A 205 -7.24 6.92 7.51
C ASP A 205 -7.93 5.54 7.50
N ASP A 206 -8.34 5.09 6.31
CA ASP A 206 -9.06 3.82 6.10
C ASP A 206 -8.30 2.58 6.66
N PHE A 207 -6.96 2.62 6.77
CA PHE A 207 -6.17 1.51 7.33
C PHE A 207 -6.00 1.56 8.85
N VAL A 208 -6.02 2.76 9.45
CA VAL A 208 -5.90 2.93 10.91
C VAL A 208 -7.17 2.44 11.60
N ASP A 209 -8.33 2.75 11.02
CA ASP A 209 -9.63 2.22 11.45
C ASP A 209 -9.71 0.69 11.30
N GLY A 210 -9.02 0.15 10.30
CA GLY A 210 -8.85 -1.29 10.13
C GLY A 210 -8.03 -1.93 11.27
N LEU A 211 -6.90 -1.31 11.61
CA LEU A 211 -5.91 -1.83 12.55
C LEU A 211 -6.30 -1.68 14.03
N LEU A 212 -6.76 -0.50 14.46
CA LEU A 212 -6.96 -0.20 15.89
C LEU A 212 -7.84 -1.22 16.64
N PRO A 213 -8.96 -1.72 16.09
CA PRO A 213 -9.79 -2.74 16.75
C PRO A 213 -9.13 -4.14 16.86
N ALA A 214 -7.99 -4.35 16.21
CA ALA A 214 -7.24 -5.61 16.19
C ALA A 214 -6.04 -5.62 17.16
N LEU A 215 -5.75 -4.49 17.81
CA LEU A 215 -4.61 -4.35 18.72
C LEU A 215 -5.01 -4.65 20.16
N SER A 216 -4.17 -5.37 20.91
CA SER A 216 -4.33 -5.42 22.36
C SER A 216 -3.90 -4.09 23.00
N GLY A 217 -4.32 -3.84 24.25
CA GLY A 217 -3.86 -2.67 25.01
C GLY A 217 -2.32 -2.59 25.16
N ARG A 218 -1.62 -3.74 25.09
CA ARG A 218 -0.15 -3.82 25.06
C ARG A 218 0.40 -3.32 23.72
N ASP A 219 -0.19 -3.74 22.61
CA ASP A 219 0.25 -3.33 21.27
C ASP A 219 -0.01 -1.84 21.04
N ILE A 220 -1.16 -1.33 21.50
CA ILE A 220 -1.48 0.10 21.48
C ILE A 220 -0.43 0.90 22.26
N ALA A 221 -0.06 0.47 23.47
CA ALA A 221 0.95 1.15 24.28
C ALA A 221 2.36 1.09 23.63
N ALA A 222 2.75 -0.06 23.05
CA ALA A 222 4.03 -0.21 22.36
C ALA A 222 4.11 0.63 21.09
N LEU A 223 3.06 0.63 20.26
CA LEU A 223 2.98 1.44 19.04
C LEU A 223 2.86 2.94 19.34
N ALA A 224 2.23 3.34 20.45
CA ALA A 224 2.24 4.73 20.92
C ALA A 224 3.63 5.18 21.36
N GLY A 225 4.36 4.35 22.11
CA GLY A 225 5.76 4.60 22.46
C GLY A 225 6.67 4.71 21.23
N LEU A 226 6.44 3.87 20.23
CA LEU A 226 7.13 3.93 18.94
C LEU A 226 6.80 5.22 18.17
N ALA A 227 5.52 5.61 18.12
CA ALA A 227 5.03 6.83 17.48
C ALA A 227 5.63 8.11 18.10
N GLY A 228 5.90 8.11 19.42
CA GLY A 228 6.64 9.20 20.08
C GLY A 228 8.07 9.41 19.57
N THR A 229 8.63 8.45 18.81
CA THR A 229 9.96 8.57 18.18
C THR A 229 9.92 9.06 16.72
N PHE A 230 8.74 9.33 16.17
CA PHE A 230 8.55 9.75 14.78
C PHE A 230 8.45 11.27 14.65
N ARG A 231 8.77 11.77 13.44
CA ARG A 231 8.31 13.06 12.94
C ARG A 231 7.05 12.84 12.10
N PHE A 232 6.02 13.66 12.24
CA PHE A 232 4.79 13.52 11.45
C PHE A 232 4.67 14.62 10.40
N ILE A 233 4.28 14.25 9.18
CA ILE A 233 3.84 15.20 8.15
C ILE A 233 2.33 15.05 8.00
N HIS A 234 1.57 16.06 8.41
CA HIS A 234 0.13 16.13 8.21
C HIS A 234 -0.15 16.74 6.83
N PHE A 235 -0.41 15.87 5.84
CA PHE A 235 -0.64 16.25 4.45
C PHE A 235 -2.14 16.30 4.16
N GLU A 236 -2.71 17.48 4.35
CA GLU A 236 -4.14 17.75 4.16
C GLU A 236 -4.41 18.18 2.71
N ARG A 237 -5.62 17.93 2.23
CA ARG A 237 -6.18 18.63 1.06
C ARG A 237 -7.27 19.59 1.52
N ARG A 238 -7.21 20.85 1.11
CA ARG A 238 -8.13 21.91 1.52
C ARG A 238 -9.51 21.71 0.89
N ASP A 239 -9.57 21.46 -0.42
CA ASP A 239 -10.83 21.23 -1.12
C ASP A 239 -11.36 19.81 -0.85
N LYS A 240 -12.18 19.71 0.21
CA LYS A 240 -12.86 18.46 0.59
C LYS A 240 -13.94 18.02 -0.40
N VAL A 241 -14.51 18.93 -1.19
CA VAL A 241 -15.51 18.57 -2.22
C VAL A 241 -14.82 17.86 -3.39
N ALA A 242 -13.74 18.43 -3.93
CA ALA A 242 -12.98 17.78 -4.99
C ALA A 242 -12.22 16.53 -4.49
N GLN A 243 -11.86 16.47 -3.20
CA GLN A 243 -11.38 15.24 -2.58
C GLN A 243 -12.48 14.16 -2.54
N ALA A 244 -13.71 14.51 -2.16
CA ALA A 244 -14.85 13.59 -2.11
C ALA A 244 -15.24 13.07 -3.50
N VAL A 245 -15.32 13.94 -4.50
CA VAL A 245 -15.52 13.54 -5.91
C VAL A 245 -14.41 12.61 -6.38
N SER A 246 -13.14 12.89 -6.04
CA SER A 246 -12.03 11.99 -6.37
C SER A 246 -12.11 10.63 -5.68
N LYS A 247 -12.62 10.54 -4.44
CA LYS A 247 -12.80 9.24 -3.74
C LYS A 247 -13.99 8.47 -4.32
N PHE A 248 -15.10 9.15 -4.62
CA PHE A 248 -16.27 8.56 -5.29
C PHE A 248 -15.90 7.96 -6.65
N MET A 249 -15.22 8.73 -7.51
CA MET A 249 -14.82 8.27 -8.85
C MET A 249 -13.77 7.15 -8.80
N ALA A 250 -12.80 7.22 -7.89
CA ALA A 250 -11.82 6.13 -7.72
C ALA A 250 -12.49 4.84 -7.22
N THR A 251 -13.41 4.92 -6.25
CA THR A 251 -14.17 3.76 -5.75
C THR A 251 -15.07 3.14 -6.82
N ARG A 252 -15.69 3.95 -7.71
CA ARG A 252 -16.60 3.46 -8.76
C ARG A 252 -15.90 3.00 -10.05
N THR A 253 -14.71 3.51 -10.37
CA THR A 253 -13.88 3.05 -11.52
C THR A 253 -12.87 1.95 -11.14
N HIS A 254 -12.61 1.75 -9.85
CA HIS A 254 -11.47 1.02 -9.29
C HIS A 254 -10.08 1.57 -9.68
N VAL A 255 -10.01 2.73 -10.35
CA VAL A 255 -8.76 3.38 -10.76
C VAL A 255 -8.36 4.41 -9.70
N TRP A 256 -7.26 4.15 -9.00
CA TRP A 256 -6.73 5.04 -7.96
C TRP A 256 -5.63 5.97 -8.48
N HIS A 257 -4.88 5.56 -9.49
CA HIS A 257 -3.79 6.34 -10.08
C HIS A 257 -3.73 6.12 -11.59
N LEU A 258 -3.47 7.18 -12.34
CA LEU A 258 -2.97 7.09 -13.71
C LEU A 258 -1.44 7.14 -13.61
N ARG A 259 -0.77 6.11 -14.13
CA ARG A 259 0.71 6.01 -14.21
C ARG A 259 1.20 6.47 -15.58
N GLU A 260 0.40 6.25 -16.63
CA GLU A 260 0.69 6.64 -18.01
C GLU A 260 -0.50 7.35 -18.69
N ARG A 261 -0.24 8.02 -19.83
CA ARG A 261 -1.26 8.71 -20.64
C ARG A 261 -2.20 7.75 -21.39
N THR A 262 -1.84 6.48 -21.47
CA THR A 262 -2.63 5.35 -21.99
C THR A 262 -3.75 4.95 -21.04
N ASP A 263 -3.53 5.01 -19.72
CA ASP A 263 -4.53 4.71 -18.68
C ASP A 263 -5.79 5.59 -18.79
N ASP A 264 -5.60 6.83 -19.25
CA ASP A 264 -6.60 7.89 -19.36
C ASP A 264 -7.81 7.47 -20.22
N ALA A 265 -7.58 6.75 -21.32
CA ALA A 265 -8.68 6.26 -22.17
C ALA A 265 -9.56 5.22 -21.45
N ALA A 266 -8.93 4.24 -20.79
CA ALA A 266 -9.64 3.20 -20.03
C ALA A 266 -10.27 3.75 -18.74
N TYR A 267 -9.71 4.82 -18.16
CA TYR A 267 -10.34 5.57 -17.07
C TYR A 267 -11.59 6.30 -17.57
N ARG A 268 -11.50 7.09 -18.64
CA ARG A 268 -12.63 7.84 -19.22
C ARG A 268 -13.80 6.94 -19.62
N GLN A 269 -13.52 5.76 -20.17
CA GLN A 269 -14.55 4.77 -20.49
C GLN A 269 -15.29 4.31 -19.22
N ARG A 270 -14.56 3.89 -18.18
CA ARG A 270 -15.16 3.49 -16.87
C ARG A 270 -15.83 4.66 -16.14
N ALA A 271 -15.41 5.89 -16.39
CA ALA A 271 -15.99 7.10 -15.82
C ALA A 271 -17.23 7.60 -16.59
N ALA A 272 -17.51 7.11 -17.79
CA ALA A 272 -18.59 7.59 -18.65
C ALA A 272 -19.98 7.36 -18.01
N ASP A 273 -20.22 6.16 -17.52
CA ASP A 273 -21.52 5.72 -17.00
C ASP A 273 -21.73 6.02 -15.51
N ILE A 274 -20.75 6.64 -14.84
CA ILE A 274 -20.89 7.04 -13.44
C ILE A 274 -21.86 8.21 -13.35
N ALA A 275 -23.05 7.95 -12.82
CA ALA A 275 -24.05 8.95 -12.47
C ALA A 275 -23.67 9.75 -11.21
N TYR A 276 -24.16 10.99 -11.14
CA TYR A 276 -24.05 11.82 -9.94
C TYR A 276 -24.92 11.28 -8.80
N ASP A 277 -24.31 11.10 -7.63
CA ASP A 277 -24.93 10.53 -6.43
C ASP A 277 -24.65 11.49 -5.26
N GLY A 278 -25.46 12.56 -5.18
CA GLY A 278 -25.29 13.63 -4.19
C GLY A 278 -25.22 13.12 -2.74
N PRO A 279 -26.13 12.24 -2.28
CA PRO A 279 -26.06 11.66 -0.94
C PRO A 279 -24.77 10.87 -0.67
N ALA A 280 -24.32 10.01 -1.61
CA ALA A 280 -23.05 9.29 -1.42
C ALA A 280 -21.84 10.23 -1.43
N LEU A 281 -21.80 11.21 -2.32
CA LEU A 281 -20.77 12.24 -2.37
C LEU A 281 -20.71 13.07 -1.07
N LYS A 282 -21.88 13.43 -0.51
CA LYS A 282 -21.98 14.14 0.78
C LYS A 282 -21.50 13.28 1.95
N ALA A 283 -21.86 12.00 1.99
CA ALA A 283 -21.38 11.07 3.01
C ALA A 283 -19.85 10.87 2.94
N ILE A 284 -19.28 10.79 1.73
CA ILE A 284 -17.82 10.73 1.52
C ILE A 284 -17.16 12.03 1.98
N HIS A 285 -17.71 13.20 1.64
CA HIS A 285 -17.23 14.50 2.10
C HIS A 285 -17.19 14.59 3.63
N ASP A 286 -18.30 14.25 4.30
CA ASP A 286 -18.42 14.37 5.75
C ASP A 286 -17.49 13.37 6.47
N GLY A 287 -17.32 12.16 5.91
CA GLY A 287 -16.32 11.20 6.36
C GLY A 287 -14.88 11.73 6.25
N LEU A 288 -14.52 12.36 5.12
CA LEU A 288 -13.20 12.98 4.96
C LEU A 288 -12.96 14.12 5.96
N VAL A 289 -13.96 14.96 6.23
CA VAL A 289 -13.89 16.03 7.25
C VAL A 289 -13.70 15.42 8.64
N ALA A 290 -14.47 14.40 9.01
CA ALA A 290 -14.36 13.72 10.29
C ALA A 290 -12.99 13.04 10.47
N ASN A 291 -12.46 12.40 9.43
CA ASN A 291 -11.17 11.72 9.47
C ASN A 291 -10.00 12.71 9.63
N GLU A 292 -10.06 13.85 8.92
CA GLU A 292 -9.10 14.95 9.08
C GLU A 292 -9.13 15.54 10.50
N ALA A 293 -10.32 15.65 11.11
CA ALA A 293 -10.47 16.08 12.50
C ALA A 293 -9.87 15.06 13.48
N ARG A 294 -10.07 13.75 13.25
CA ARG A 294 -9.47 12.67 14.06
C ARG A 294 -7.95 12.67 13.99
N TYR A 295 -7.35 12.88 12.81
CA TYR A 295 -5.89 13.03 12.69
C TYR A 295 -5.37 14.25 13.47
N ARG A 296 -6.05 15.40 13.42
CA ARG A 296 -5.66 16.59 14.21
C ARG A 296 -5.77 16.35 15.73
N VAL A 297 -6.68 15.50 16.20
CA VAL A 297 -6.74 15.08 17.61
C VAL A 297 -5.55 14.18 17.95
N PHE A 298 -5.31 13.12 17.16
CA PHE A 298 -4.17 12.20 17.35
C PHE A 298 -2.84 12.94 17.40
N LEU A 299 -2.58 13.83 16.44
CA LEU A 299 -1.32 14.57 16.33
C LEU A 299 -1.05 15.51 17.51
N ARG A 300 -2.09 16.08 18.12
CA ARG A 300 -1.95 16.86 19.36
C ARG A 300 -1.65 15.98 20.58
N GLY A 301 -2.18 14.75 20.61
CA GLY A 301 -1.95 13.78 21.69
C GLY A 301 -0.62 13.02 21.58
N ALA A 302 -0.04 12.91 20.38
CA ALA A 302 1.15 12.08 20.11
C ALA A 302 2.46 12.61 20.72
N GLY A 303 2.52 13.87 21.19
CA GLY A 303 3.71 14.47 21.79
C GLY A 303 4.91 14.66 20.84
N ALA A 304 4.73 14.38 19.55
CA ALA A 304 5.77 14.30 18.54
C ALA A 304 5.81 15.56 17.64
N PRO A 305 6.95 15.88 17.00
CA PRO A 305 7.03 16.99 16.04
C PRO A 305 6.09 16.80 14.85
N VAL A 306 5.42 17.86 14.42
CA VAL A 306 4.47 17.84 13.29
C VAL A 306 4.78 18.98 12.29
N LEU A 307 4.93 18.64 11.01
CA LEU A 307 4.89 19.57 9.89
C LEU A 307 3.54 19.46 9.20
N HIS A 308 2.84 20.58 9.05
CA HIS A 308 1.62 20.63 8.25
C HIS A 308 1.91 21.11 6.82
N LEU A 309 1.44 20.35 5.85
CA LEU A 309 1.46 20.68 4.42
C LEU A 309 0.03 20.58 3.87
N VAL A 310 -0.26 21.38 2.85
CA VAL A 310 -1.55 21.40 2.15
C VAL A 310 -1.32 21.10 0.69
N TYR A 311 -2.13 20.22 0.11
CA TYR A 311 -2.05 19.76 -1.28
C TYR A 311 -2.02 20.90 -2.29
N GLU A 312 -2.97 21.84 -2.17
CA GLU A 312 -3.11 22.98 -3.08
C GLU A 312 -1.85 23.86 -3.09
N ASP A 313 -1.34 24.18 -1.90
CA ASP A 313 -0.13 24.99 -1.74
C ASP A 313 1.14 24.22 -2.21
N ALA A 314 1.17 22.90 -2.01
CA ALA A 314 2.28 22.05 -2.43
C ALA A 314 2.31 21.77 -3.94
N VAL A 315 1.16 21.73 -4.62
CA VAL A 315 1.10 21.63 -6.09
C VAL A 315 1.48 22.95 -6.75
N ALA A 316 1.21 24.09 -6.10
CA ALA A 316 1.63 25.41 -6.57
C ALA A 316 3.16 25.62 -6.47
N ASP A 317 3.80 25.12 -5.42
CA ASP A 317 5.26 25.12 -5.26
C ASP A 317 5.79 23.78 -4.69
N PRO A 318 6.05 22.79 -5.56
CA PRO A 318 6.58 21.48 -5.15
C PRO A 318 7.98 21.57 -4.51
N ASP A 319 8.81 22.50 -4.97
CA ASP A 319 10.16 22.71 -4.44
C ASP A 319 10.13 23.24 -3.01
N ALA A 320 9.30 24.24 -2.71
CA ALA A 320 9.10 24.71 -1.35
C ALA A 320 8.49 23.62 -0.45
N ALA A 321 7.56 22.81 -0.96
CA ALA A 321 6.98 21.71 -0.19
C ALA A 321 8.04 20.66 0.21
N VAL A 322 8.87 20.21 -0.73
CA VAL A 322 9.94 19.24 -0.46
C VAL A 322 11.07 19.87 0.37
N ARG A 323 11.48 21.12 0.13
CA ARG A 323 12.48 21.83 0.96
C ARG A 323 12.00 22.06 2.39
N ARG A 324 10.71 22.29 2.61
CA ARG A 324 10.10 22.32 3.96
C ARG A 324 10.13 20.95 4.63
N ALA A 325 9.82 19.87 3.89
CA ALA A 325 9.91 18.51 4.40
C ALA A 325 11.36 18.13 4.75
N ALA A 326 12.34 18.39 3.88
CA ALA A 326 13.75 18.15 4.12
C ALA A 326 14.23 18.86 5.40
N ARG A 327 13.98 20.17 5.54
CA ARG A 327 14.36 20.93 6.75
C ARG A 327 13.74 20.38 8.02
N PHE A 328 12.49 19.93 7.97
CA PHE A 328 11.80 19.34 9.12
C PHE A 328 12.30 17.94 9.47
N LEU A 329 12.58 17.10 8.47
CA LEU A 329 12.98 15.71 8.66
C LEU A 329 14.47 15.55 9.00
N LEU A 330 15.33 16.36 8.39
CA LEU A 330 16.79 16.29 8.51
C LEU A 330 17.39 17.39 9.39
N GLY A 331 16.62 18.44 9.73
CA GLY A 331 17.11 19.66 10.38
C GLY A 331 17.70 20.69 9.41
N VAL A 332 18.13 20.25 8.22
CA VAL A 332 18.76 21.07 7.17
C VAL A 332 18.07 20.84 5.82
N VAL A 333 18.32 21.74 4.86
CA VAL A 333 18.04 21.47 3.44
C VAL A 333 19.38 21.12 2.80
N PRO A 334 19.55 19.90 2.25
CA PRO A 334 20.75 19.55 1.51
C PRO A 334 20.94 20.42 0.26
N ASP A 335 22.18 20.81 -0.05
CA ASP A 335 22.49 21.66 -1.19
C ASP A 335 22.28 20.94 -2.53
N ASP A 336 22.39 19.61 -2.53
CA ASP A 336 22.14 18.69 -3.65
C ASP A 336 20.66 18.29 -3.80
N LEU A 337 19.76 18.84 -2.97
CA LEU A 337 18.32 18.53 -3.05
C LEU A 337 17.69 19.11 -4.33
N ALA A 338 17.65 18.27 -5.37
CA ALA A 338 16.86 18.45 -6.58
C ALA A 338 15.48 17.77 -6.44
N VAL A 339 14.42 18.43 -6.91
CA VAL A 339 13.06 17.86 -6.96
C VAL A 339 12.75 17.41 -8.37
N VAL A 340 12.74 16.10 -8.61
CA VAL A 340 12.33 15.54 -9.91
C VAL A 340 10.81 15.58 -10.00
N HIS A 341 10.28 16.26 -11.01
CA HIS A 341 8.84 16.36 -11.24
C HIS A 341 8.18 14.98 -11.38
N SER A 342 7.06 14.81 -10.69
CA SER A 342 6.33 13.54 -10.59
C SER A 342 5.54 13.22 -11.86
N SER A 343 5.60 11.98 -12.34
CA SER A 343 4.81 11.48 -13.48
C SER A 343 3.33 11.25 -13.18
N PHE A 344 2.92 11.33 -11.90
CA PHE A 344 1.52 11.16 -11.51
C PHE A 344 0.66 12.35 -11.99
N HIS A 345 -0.21 12.11 -12.96
CA HIS A 345 -1.14 13.10 -13.51
C HIS A 345 -2.43 13.25 -12.68
N THR A 346 -3.00 14.45 -12.68
CA THR A 346 -4.26 14.77 -12.01
C THR A 346 -5.44 14.13 -12.74
N MET A 347 -6.18 13.23 -12.07
CA MET A 347 -7.36 12.55 -12.62
C MET A 347 -8.62 13.45 -12.59
N ALA A 348 -8.49 14.72 -12.96
CA ALA A 348 -9.57 15.71 -12.91
C ALA A 348 -9.99 16.11 -14.32
N ASP A 349 -11.27 15.92 -14.62
CA ASP A 349 -11.92 16.24 -15.90
C ASP A 349 -13.17 17.11 -15.68
N ASP A 350 -13.85 17.46 -16.77
CA ASP A 350 -15.07 18.28 -16.73
C ASP A 350 -16.21 17.63 -15.95
N ARG A 351 -16.29 16.28 -15.91
CA ARG A 351 -17.27 15.54 -15.09
C ARG A 351 -16.98 15.74 -13.60
N ASN A 352 -15.71 15.65 -13.19
CA ASN A 352 -15.30 15.89 -11.81
C ASN A 352 -15.56 17.35 -11.40
N ALA A 353 -15.33 18.31 -12.29
CA ALA A 353 -15.68 19.71 -12.07
C ALA A 353 -17.21 19.90 -11.93
N ALA A 354 -18.01 19.31 -12.81
CA ALA A 354 -19.47 19.37 -12.76
C ALA A 354 -20.05 18.73 -11.49
N PHE A 355 -19.52 17.58 -11.05
CA PHE A 355 -19.93 16.93 -9.81
C PHE A 355 -19.56 17.76 -8.59
N ALA A 356 -18.38 18.39 -8.57
CA ALA A 356 -17.97 19.28 -7.49
C ALA A 356 -18.84 20.55 -7.42
N ALA A 357 -19.12 21.18 -8.57
CA ALA A 357 -20.00 22.35 -8.64
C ALA A 357 -21.42 22.02 -8.17
N ARG A 358 -21.97 20.88 -8.62
CA ARG A 358 -23.30 20.42 -8.20
C ARG A 358 -23.35 20.08 -6.70
N LEU A 359 -22.34 19.40 -6.15
CA LEU A 359 -22.33 19.06 -4.72
C LEU A 359 -22.28 20.31 -3.82
N ARG A 360 -21.57 21.36 -4.24
CA ARG A 360 -21.58 22.66 -3.55
C ARG A 360 -22.95 23.32 -3.60
N SER A 361 -23.63 23.28 -4.74
CA SER A 361 -24.99 23.81 -4.89
C SER A 361 -26.03 23.03 -4.09
N ASP A 362 -26.01 21.70 -4.16
CA ASP A 362 -27.01 20.82 -3.53
C ASP A 362 -26.94 20.84 -1.99
N TYR A 363 -25.76 21.13 -1.40
CA TYR A 363 -25.52 21.05 0.05
C TYR A 363 -24.92 22.31 0.70
N GLY A 364 -24.76 23.42 -0.03
CA GLY A 364 -24.22 24.68 0.49
C GLY A 364 -22.75 24.61 0.93
N LEU A 365 -21.94 23.76 0.29
CA LEU A 365 -20.54 23.54 0.66
C LEU A 365 -19.61 24.58 0.02
N SER A 366 -18.55 24.96 0.75
CA SER A 366 -17.48 25.84 0.23
C SER A 366 -16.53 25.09 -0.71
N ALA A 367 -15.53 25.82 -1.22
CA ALA A 367 -14.27 25.23 -1.66
C ALA A 367 -13.30 25.03 -0.48
#